data_AF-A0A962E3X5-F1
#
_entry.id   AF-A0A962E3X5-F1
#
_cell.length_a   1.000
_cell.length_b   1.000
_cell.length_c   1.000
_cell.angle_alpha   90.00
_cell.angle_beta   90.00
_cell.angle_gamma   90.00
#
_symmetry.space_group_name_H-M   'P 1'
#
loop_
_entity.id
_entity.type
_entity.pdbx_description
1 polymer ?
#
loop_
_entity_poly.entity_id
_entity_poly.type
_entity_poly.pdbx_seq_one_letter_code
_entity_poly.pdbx_strand_id
1 'polypeptide(L)'
;MTAARIAFVTCWALLAMLSFPQPGQAQGILSGEVLVEGQDDASVNRALGEILAEILASTAQDIGASQSDAAREAIANARDFVQTFTFRQQLEVVGGQPTRQLYLNASFDRRTIQSLLKQGGVTAVPTNAANAEVMMVVYGLRSSADYTRVLTYLGQVPVVRKVQVDAADRDRLNLRAQVSGASDALIASVTDGGVLTWVTVDGDGRLEFELQQ
;
A
#
# COMPACT_ATOMS: atom_id res chain seq x y z
N MET A 1 -69.45 5.76 -30.92
CA MET A 1 -69.51 4.30 -31.18
C MET A 1 -68.08 3.79 -31.37
N THR A 2 -67.69 2.84 -30.51
CA THR A 2 -66.63 1.80 -30.70
C THR A 2 -65.24 2.25 -31.20
N ALA A 3 -64.25 2.47 -30.31
CA ALA A 3 -63.39 1.47 -29.66
C ALA A 3 -62.29 0.88 -30.57
N ALA A 4 -61.02 1.17 -30.25
CA ALA A 4 -59.87 0.35 -30.64
C ALA A 4 -58.87 0.35 -29.48
N ARG A 5 -58.82 -0.78 -28.78
CA ARG A 5 -57.91 -1.12 -27.69
C ARG A 5 -56.58 -1.51 -28.32
N ILE A 6 -55.47 -0.87 -27.97
CA ILE A 6 -54.12 -1.35 -28.34
C ILE A 6 -53.54 -2.00 -27.08
N ALA A 7 -53.46 -3.32 -27.15
CA ALA A 7 -52.92 -4.19 -26.13
C ALA A 7 -51.38 -4.20 -26.18
N PHE A 8 -50.80 -4.14 -24.98
CA PHE A 8 -49.67 -4.96 -24.50
C PHE A 8 -48.93 -5.80 -25.55
N VAL A 9 -47.66 -5.45 -25.77
CA VAL A 9 -46.45 -6.26 -26.02
C VAL A 9 -45.42 -5.17 -26.36
N THR A 10 -44.28 -5.04 -25.69
CA THR A 10 -43.01 -5.59 -26.20
C THR A 10 -41.88 -5.28 -25.20
N CYS A 11 -41.02 -6.28 -25.00
CA CYS A 11 -39.61 -6.15 -24.60
C CYS A 11 -39.28 -5.58 -23.22
N TRP A 12 -39.35 -6.48 -22.23
CA TRP A 12 -38.25 -6.65 -21.28
C TRP A 12 -36.94 -6.90 -22.06
N ALA A 13 -36.13 -5.87 -22.23
CA ALA A 13 -34.77 -5.98 -22.72
C ALA A 13 -33.94 -4.83 -22.16
N LEU A 14 -33.21 -5.09 -21.07
CA LEU A 14 -31.75 -5.00 -21.08
C LEU A 14 -31.23 -5.21 -19.66
N LEU A 15 -30.92 -6.48 -19.42
CA LEU A 15 -29.98 -6.95 -18.42
C LEU A 15 -28.60 -6.35 -18.74
N ALA A 16 -28.36 -5.11 -18.36
CA ALA A 16 -27.02 -4.57 -18.25
C ALA A 16 -26.45 -5.04 -16.91
N MET A 17 -26.02 -6.31 -16.87
CA MET A 17 -24.95 -6.72 -15.97
C MET A 17 -23.74 -5.85 -16.34
N LEU A 18 -23.65 -4.68 -15.70
CA LEU A 18 -22.44 -3.89 -15.63
C LEU A 18 -21.46 -4.72 -14.79
N SER A 19 -20.80 -5.65 -15.44
CA SER A 19 -19.50 -6.14 -15.00
C SER A 19 -18.58 -4.93 -15.03
N PHE A 20 -18.57 -4.16 -13.95
CA PHE A 20 -17.48 -3.22 -13.70
C PHE A 20 -16.20 -4.06 -13.71
N PRO A 21 -15.18 -3.73 -14.53
CA PRO A 21 -13.86 -4.29 -14.32
C PRO A 21 -13.45 -3.87 -12.91
N GLN A 22 -13.47 -4.82 -11.98
CA GLN A 22 -12.82 -4.63 -10.70
C GLN A 22 -11.35 -4.31 -11.03
N PRO A 23 -10.76 -3.19 -10.56
CA PRO A 23 -9.32 -3.07 -10.60
C PRO A 23 -8.77 -4.28 -9.82
N GLY A 24 -8.24 -5.24 -10.57
CA GLY A 24 -7.71 -6.48 -10.03
C GLY A 24 -6.60 -6.12 -9.05
N GLN A 25 -6.91 -6.35 -7.77
CA GLN A 25 -6.01 -6.64 -6.66
C GLN A 25 -4.51 -6.54 -6.99
N ALA A 26 -3.95 -5.33 -7.01
CA ALA A 26 -2.51 -5.13 -6.93
C ALA A 26 -2.04 -5.02 -5.47
N GLN A 27 -2.68 -5.72 -4.53
CA GLN A 27 -2.36 -5.63 -3.09
C GLN A 27 -1.18 -6.55 -2.68
N GLY A 28 -0.33 -6.98 -3.61
CA GLY A 28 0.79 -7.89 -3.32
C GLY A 28 2.07 -7.67 -4.12
N ILE A 29 2.12 -6.67 -5.00
CA ILE A 29 3.28 -6.42 -5.86
C ILE A 29 4.03 -5.23 -5.29
N LEU A 30 5.34 -5.40 -5.08
CA LEU A 30 6.23 -4.28 -4.81
C LEU A 30 6.79 -3.81 -6.13
N SER A 31 6.53 -2.56 -6.48
CA SER A 31 6.98 -1.99 -7.75
C SER A 31 7.80 -0.74 -7.50
N GLY A 32 8.75 -0.50 -8.38
CA GLY A 32 9.47 0.76 -8.44
C GLY A 32 9.78 1.13 -9.89
N GLU A 33 10.19 2.37 -10.06
CA GLU A 33 10.40 2.99 -11.36
C GLU A 33 11.71 3.76 -11.35
N VAL A 34 12.55 3.54 -12.36
CA VAL A 34 13.83 4.25 -12.50
C VAL A 34 14.04 4.70 -13.93
N LEU A 35 14.71 5.85 -14.10
CA LEU A 35 15.13 6.34 -15.40
C LEU A 35 16.25 5.43 -15.94
N VAL A 36 16.12 5.00 -17.19
CA VAL A 36 17.11 4.15 -17.86
C VAL A 36 17.64 4.80 -19.13
N GLU A 37 18.91 4.55 -19.42
CA GLU A 37 19.59 5.07 -20.62
C GLU A 37 19.16 4.31 -21.89
N GLY A 38 18.72 3.06 -21.74
CA GLY A 38 18.38 2.17 -22.85
C GLY A 38 17.58 0.93 -22.42
N GLN A 39 17.16 0.14 -23.42
CA GLN A 39 16.40 -1.10 -23.23
C GLN A 39 17.27 -2.37 -23.33
N ASP A 40 18.59 -2.21 -23.43
CA ASP A 40 19.51 -3.35 -23.48
C ASP A 40 19.59 -4.08 -22.13
N ASP A 41 20.02 -5.34 -22.16
CA ASP A 41 20.10 -6.19 -20.96
C ASP A 41 20.98 -5.57 -19.86
N ALA A 42 22.03 -4.84 -20.22
CA ALA A 42 22.93 -4.23 -19.25
C ALA A 42 22.25 -3.09 -18.48
N SER A 43 21.54 -2.22 -19.20
CA SER A 43 20.74 -1.12 -18.64
C SER A 43 19.59 -1.66 -17.81
N VAL A 44 18.92 -2.72 -18.29
CA VAL A 44 17.84 -3.40 -17.57
C VAL A 44 18.35 -4.00 -16.26
N ASN A 45 19.42 -4.79 -16.29
CA ASN A 45 19.95 -5.43 -15.08
C ASN A 45 20.36 -4.40 -14.03
N ARG A 46 20.98 -3.28 -14.45
CA ARG A 46 21.34 -2.18 -13.56
C ARG A 46 20.11 -1.55 -12.92
N ALA A 47 19.12 -1.21 -13.74
CA ALA A 47 17.86 -0.60 -13.31
C ALA A 47 17.07 -1.49 -12.32
N LEU A 48 17.02 -2.80 -12.59
CA LEU A 48 16.37 -3.76 -11.70
C LEU A 48 17.04 -3.82 -10.33
N GLY A 49 18.38 -3.78 -10.30
CA GLY A 49 19.14 -3.72 -9.05
C GLY A 49 18.86 -2.44 -8.26
N GLU A 50 18.84 -1.30 -8.95
CA GLU A 50 18.52 0.01 -8.34
C GLU A 50 17.12 0.03 -7.73
N ILE A 51 16.11 -0.43 -8.48
CA ILE A 51 14.72 -0.52 -7.99
C ILE A 51 14.63 -1.46 -6.79
N LEU A 52 15.28 -2.62 -6.86
CA LEU A 52 15.27 -3.58 -5.74
C LEU A 52 15.94 -2.99 -4.49
N ALA A 53 17.03 -2.24 -4.65
CA ALA A 53 17.69 -1.56 -3.54
C ALA A 53 16.77 -0.53 -2.87
N GLU A 54 16.03 0.27 -3.66
CA GLU A 54 15.06 1.23 -3.15
C GLU A 54 13.91 0.54 -2.40
N ILE A 55 13.34 -0.53 -2.96
CA ILE A 55 12.29 -1.32 -2.32
C ILE A 55 12.77 -1.93 -1.01
N LEU A 56 13.99 -2.50 -0.99
CA LEU A 56 14.56 -3.07 0.23
C LEU A 56 14.78 -1.99 1.30
N ALA A 57 15.28 -0.81 0.92
CA ALA A 57 15.46 0.30 1.84
C ALA A 57 14.13 0.83 2.41
N SER A 58 13.10 0.94 1.57
CA SER A 58 11.75 1.35 1.99
C SER A 58 11.09 0.31 2.91
N THR A 59 11.23 -0.99 2.59
CA THR A 59 10.59 -2.08 3.36
C THR A 59 11.30 -2.36 4.67
N ALA A 60 12.62 -2.18 4.72
CA ALA A 60 13.44 -2.51 5.87
C ALA A 60 13.14 -1.68 7.13
N GLN A 61 12.68 -0.43 6.98
CA GLN A 61 12.57 0.60 8.03
C GLN A 61 13.86 0.87 8.87
N ASP A 62 14.86 0.00 8.82
CA ASP A 62 16.10 0.03 9.59
C ASP A 62 17.32 -0.11 8.66
N ILE A 63 18.33 0.74 8.88
CA ILE A 63 19.50 0.94 8.00
C ILE A 63 20.41 -0.31 7.94
N GLY A 64 20.25 -1.23 8.92
CA GLY A 64 21.01 -2.49 8.99
C GLY A 64 20.62 -3.52 7.92
N ALA A 65 19.36 -3.54 7.47
CA ALA A 65 18.86 -4.56 6.54
C ALA A 65 19.30 -4.32 5.08
N SER A 66 19.33 -3.05 4.66
CA SER A 66 19.80 -2.63 3.33
C SER A 66 21.31 -2.85 3.13
N GLN A 67 22.06 -3.07 4.21
CA GLN A 67 23.52 -3.28 4.16
C GLN A 67 23.93 -4.75 4.35
N SER A 68 22.96 -5.66 4.48
CA SER A 68 23.24 -7.10 4.62
C SER A 68 23.85 -7.70 3.35
N ASP A 69 24.71 -8.71 3.51
CA ASP A 69 25.34 -9.41 2.37
C ASP A 69 24.28 -10.09 1.49
N ALA A 70 23.19 -10.59 2.08
CA ALA A 70 22.06 -11.15 1.34
C ALA A 70 21.31 -10.08 0.51
N ALA A 71 21.16 -8.85 1.02
CA ALA A 71 20.58 -7.75 0.23
C ALA A 71 21.48 -7.41 -0.96
N ARG A 72 22.80 -7.36 -0.77
CA ARG A 72 23.77 -7.11 -1.85
C ARG A 72 23.72 -8.22 -2.91
N GLU A 73 23.64 -9.47 -2.48
CA GLU A 73 23.50 -10.62 -3.38
C GLU A 73 22.16 -10.59 -4.13
N ALA A 74 21.07 -10.25 -3.46
CA ALA A 74 19.75 -10.12 -4.08
C ALA A 74 19.72 -8.99 -5.12
N ILE A 75 20.34 -7.84 -4.82
CA ILE A 75 20.48 -6.71 -5.75
C ILE A 75 21.31 -7.10 -6.98
N ALA A 76 22.42 -7.83 -6.77
CA ALA A 76 23.26 -8.30 -7.88
C ALA A 76 22.51 -9.29 -8.79
N ASN A 77 21.58 -10.07 -8.24
CA ASN A 77 20.76 -11.04 -8.95
C ASN A 77 19.29 -10.58 -9.09
N ALA A 78 19.04 -9.27 -9.14
CA ALA A 78 17.70 -8.70 -9.09
C ALA A 78 16.74 -9.29 -10.14
N ARG A 79 17.26 -9.62 -11.33
CA ARG A 79 16.51 -10.19 -12.45
C ARG A 79 15.77 -11.49 -12.08
N ASP A 80 16.31 -12.29 -11.18
CA ASP A 80 15.73 -13.57 -10.79
C ASP A 80 14.48 -13.39 -9.91
N PHE A 81 14.29 -12.20 -9.35
CA PHE A 81 13.17 -11.85 -8.46
C PHE A 81 12.07 -11.03 -9.14
N VAL A 82 12.28 -10.64 -10.39
CA VAL A 82 11.34 -9.81 -11.15
C VAL A 82 10.21 -10.67 -11.70
N GLN A 83 8.97 -10.33 -11.36
CA GLN A 83 7.79 -10.93 -11.97
C GLN A 83 7.52 -10.34 -13.35
N THR A 84 7.53 -9.01 -13.43
CA THR A 84 7.32 -8.31 -14.70
C THR A 84 8.06 -7.00 -14.70
N PHE A 85 8.52 -6.57 -15.87
CA PHE A 85 9.02 -5.22 -16.08
C PHE A 85 8.45 -4.67 -17.38
N THR A 86 8.26 -3.37 -17.41
CA THR A 86 7.73 -2.65 -18.57
C THR A 86 8.51 -1.36 -18.77
N PHE A 87 8.60 -0.92 -20.02
CA PHE A 87 9.19 0.37 -20.35
C PHE A 87 8.11 1.40 -20.58
N ARG A 88 8.28 2.59 -20.02
CA ARG A 88 7.44 3.75 -20.27
C ARG A 88 8.28 4.87 -20.87
N GLN A 89 7.90 5.35 -22.04
CA GLN A 89 8.48 6.55 -22.62
C GLN A 89 7.64 7.75 -22.22
N GLN A 90 8.30 8.78 -21.70
CA GLN A 90 7.66 10.04 -21.34
C GLN A 90 8.37 11.19 -22.04
N LEU A 91 7.60 12.13 -22.59
CA LEU A 91 8.14 13.42 -23.02
C LEU A 91 8.05 14.35 -21.83
N GLU A 92 9.20 14.73 -21.29
CA GLU A 92 9.30 15.73 -20.22
C GLU A 92 9.92 17.01 -20.77
N VAL A 93 9.33 18.15 -20.42
CA VAL A 93 9.84 19.45 -20.85
C VAL A 93 10.84 19.96 -19.81
N VAL A 94 12.12 19.69 -20.05
CA VAL A 94 13.21 20.15 -19.19
C VAL A 94 13.82 21.41 -19.80
N GLY A 95 13.76 22.53 -19.09
CA GLY A 95 14.29 23.81 -19.58
C GLY A 95 13.57 24.35 -20.83
N GLY A 96 12.31 23.99 -21.05
CA GLY A 96 11.52 24.41 -22.21
C GLY A 96 11.74 23.59 -23.48
N GLN A 97 12.58 22.54 -23.45
CA GLN A 97 12.75 21.61 -24.57
C GLN A 97 12.13 20.24 -24.27
N PRO A 98 11.36 19.66 -25.20
CA PRO A 98 10.80 18.33 -25.02
C PRO A 98 11.93 17.28 -25.10
N THR A 99 12.21 16.65 -23.96
CA THR A 99 13.20 15.59 -23.83
C THR A 99 12.48 14.26 -23.68
N ARG A 100 12.90 13.24 -24.43
CA ARG A 100 12.36 11.88 -24.30
C ARG A 100 13.11 11.17 -23.18
N GLN A 101 12.39 10.79 -22.14
CA GLN A 101 12.88 9.96 -21.06
C GLN A 101 12.30 8.55 -21.17
N LEU A 102 13.09 7.57 -20.76
CA LEU A 102 12.72 6.17 -20.74
C LEU A 102 12.79 5.68 -19.30
N TYR A 103 11.65 5.22 -18.78
CA TYR A 103 11.53 4.68 -17.45
C TYR A 103 11.36 3.16 -17.54
N LEU A 104 12.02 2.45 -16.64
CA LEU A 104 11.78 1.03 -16.40
C LEU A 104 10.96 0.90 -15.13
N ASN A 105 9.76 0.33 -15.26
CA ASN A 105 8.92 -0.04 -14.13
C ASN A 105 9.05 -1.54 -13.92
N ALA A 106 9.48 -1.97 -12.73
CA ALA A 106 9.62 -3.37 -12.38
C ALA A 106 8.72 -3.73 -11.21
N SER A 107 8.27 -4.98 -11.21
CA SER A 107 7.37 -5.56 -10.23
C SER A 107 8.00 -6.81 -9.64
N PHE A 108 8.10 -6.84 -8.31
CA PHE A 108 8.72 -7.89 -7.53
C PHE A 108 7.68 -8.62 -6.67
N ASP A 109 7.90 -9.91 -6.43
CA ASP A 109 7.06 -10.68 -5.52
C ASP A 109 7.37 -10.30 -4.06
N ARG A 110 6.37 -9.77 -3.36
CA ARG A 110 6.49 -9.36 -1.96
C ARG A 110 6.91 -10.49 -1.03
N ARG A 111 6.45 -11.73 -1.23
CA ARG A 111 6.79 -12.87 -0.35
C ARG A 111 8.25 -13.26 -0.51
N THR A 112 8.76 -13.20 -1.73
CA THR A 112 10.17 -13.46 -2.02
C THR A 112 11.06 -12.40 -1.37
N ILE A 113 10.72 -11.11 -1.48
CA ILE A 113 11.44 -10.03 -0.80
C ILE A 113 11.44 -10.20 0.72
N GLN A 114 10.28 -10.50 1.32
CA GLN A 114 10.19 -10.78 2.77
C GLN A 114 11.01 -11.99 3.20
N SER A 115 11.13 -13.01 2.35
CA SER A 115 11.94 -14.19 2.63
C SER A 115 13.43 -13.89 2.55
N LEU A 116 13.86 -13.06 1.57
CA LEU A 116 15.25 -12.59 1.45
C LEU A 116 15.68 -11.78 2.68
N LEU A 117 14.82 -10.88 3.16
CA LEU A 117 15.06 -10.14 4.40
C LEU A 117 15.25 -11.12 5.57
N LYS A 118 14.29 -12.04 5.77
CA LYS A 118 14.36 -13.08 6.83
C LYS A 118 15.64 -13.93 6.78
N GLN A 119 16.11 -14.28 5.59
CA GLN A 119 17.31 -15.09 5.39
C GLN A 119 18.61 -14.30 5.59
N GLY A 120 18.63 -13.01 5.27
CA GLY A 120 19.79 -12.13 5.37
C GLY A 120 20.21 -11.73 6.78
N GLY A 121 19.76 -12.46 7.81
CA GLY A 121 19.96 -12.07 9.21
C GLY A 121 19.13 -10.85 9.61
N VAL A 122 18.36 -10.26 8.67
CA VAL A 122 17.18 -9.47 9.00
C VAL A 122 16.12 -10.46 9.43
N THR A 123 16.29 -11.04 10.62
CA THR A 123 15.09 -11.14 11.44
C THR A 123 14.46 -9.75 11.30
N ALA A 124 13.22 -9.68 10.81
CA ALA A 124 12.33 -8.67 11.34
C ALA A 124 12.37 -8.94 12.84
N VAL A 125 13.41 -8.44 13.52
CA VAL A 125 13.41 -8.29 14.94
C VAL A 125 12.17 -7.44 15.07
N PRO A 126 11.09 -7.92 15.70
CA PRO A 126 10.03 -6.98 16.05
C PRO A 126 10.76 -5.91 16.84
N THR A 127 10.98 -4.73 16.24
CA THR A 127 11.61 -3.57 16.88
C THR A 127 11.08 -3.57 18.27
N ASN A 128 11.95 -3.91 19.22
CA ASN A 128 11.63 -4.33 20.59
C ASN A 128 10.15 -4.06 20.93
N ALA A 129 9.27 -5.04 20.62
CA ALA A 129 7.81 -4.84 20.54
C ALA A 129 7.14 -4.50 21.88
N ALA A 130 7.94 -4.26 22.92
CA ALA A 130 7.50 -3.55 24.11
C ALA A 130 7.36 -2.05 23.77
N ASN A 131 6.25 -1.69 23.09
CA ASN A 131 5.80 -0.33 22.79
C ASN A 131 6.39 0.31 21.51
N ALA A 132 6.02 -0.24 20.34
CA ALA A 132 6.23 0.46 19.07
C ALA A 132 5.24 1.63 18.94
N GLU A 133 5.68 2.77 18.40
CA GLU A 133 4.83 3.94 18.18
C GLU A 133 4.41 4.02 16.71
N VAL A 134 3.10 4.04 16.45
CA VAL A 134 2.50 3.98 15.12
C VAL A 134 1.69 5.23 14.87
N MET A 135 1.93 5.88 13.74
CA MET A 135 1.10 6.98 13.25
C MET A 135 -0.09 6.42 12.50
N MET A 136 -1.28 6.95 12.79
CA MET A 136 -2.50 6.52 12.12
C MET A 136 -3.44 7.69 11.86
N VAL A 137 -4.21 7.60 10.77
CA VAL A 137 -5.28 8.53 10.45
C VAL A 137 -6.58 7.76 10.39
N VAL A 138 -7.60 8.28 11.06
CA VAL A 138 -8.96 7.76 10.93
C VAL A 138 -9.79 8.77 10.16
N TYR A 139 -10.47 8.34 9.10
CA TYR A 139 -11.37 9.14 8.28
C TYR A 139 -12.84 8.83 8.58
N GLY A 140 -13.74 9.70 8.13
CA GLY A 140 -15.18 9.48 8.20
C GLY A 140 -15.82 9.95 9.51
N LEU A 141 -15.12 10.81 10.28
CA LEU A 141 -15.66 11.38 11.51
C LEU A 141 -16.62 12.53 11.17
N ARG A 142 -17.89 12.41 11.54
CA ARG A 142 -18.94 13.40 11.22
C ARG A 142 -19.46 14.12 12.45
N SER A 143 -19.19 13.59 13.64
CA SER A 143 -19.73 14.07 14.91
C SER A 143 -18.77 13.82 16.07
N SER A 144 -18.90 14.56 17.18
CA SER A 144 -18.17 14.32 18.44
C SER A 144 -18.34 12.89 18.98
N ALA A 145 -19.50 12.27 18.70
CA ALA A 145 -19.77 10.88 19.04
C ALA A 145 -18.86 9.90 18.30
N ASP A 146 -18.53 10.18 17.04
CA ASP A 146 -17.61 9.37 16.23
C ASP A 146 -16.19 9.39 16.81
N TYR A 147 -15.71 10.55 17.25
CA TYR A 147 -14.40 10.66 17.90
C TYR A 147 -14.35 9.80 19.16
N THR A 148 -15.39 9.87 19.99
CA THR A 148 -15.46 9.10 21.23
C THR A 148 -15.54 7.60 20.93
N ARG A 149 -16.29 7.21 19.89
CA ARG A 149 -16.39 5.82 19.40
C ARG A 149 -15.02 5.29 18.98
N VAL A 150 -14.27 6.05 18.19
CA VAL A 150 -12.91 5.69 17.76
C VAL A 150 -11.96 5.53 18.95
N LEU A 151 -11.91 6.53 19.85
CA LEU A 151 -11.00 6.48 21.00
C LEU A 151 -11.34 5.36 21.99
N THR A 152 -12.64 5.13 22.23
CA THR A 152 -13.12 4.03 23.08
C THR A 152 -12.74 2.68 22.46
N TYR A 153 -12.98 2.53 21.15
CA TYR A 153 -12.63 1.32 20.43
C TYR A 153 -11.14 1.02 20.49
N LEU A 154 -10.29 2.00 20.14
CA LEU A 154 -8.84 1.81 20.17
C LEU A 154 -8.32 1.52 21.57
N GLY A 155 -8.94 2.06 22.62
CA GLY A 155 -8.61 1.73 24.02
C GLY A 155 -8.98 0.30 24.42
N GLN A 156 -9.86 -0.37 23.69
CA GLN A 156 -10.26 -1.77 23.91
C GLN A 156 -9.43 -2.77 23.10
N VAL A 157 -8.71 -2.30 22.08
CA VAL A 157 -7.87 -3.15 21.24
C VAL A 157 -6.69 -3.68 22.07
N PRO A 158 -6.54 -5.01 22.27
CA PRO A 158 -5.57 -5.57 23.23
C PRO A 158 -4.11 -5.23 22.95
N VAL A 159 -3.78 -5.02 21.68
CA VAL A 159 -2.44 -4.66 21.23
C VAL A 159 -2.14 -3.17 21.40
N VAL A 160 -3.15 -2.31 21.62
CA VAL A 160 -2.96 -0.87 21.85
C VAL A 160 -2.72 -0.64 23.35
N ARG A 161 -1.63 0.04 23.68
CA ARG A 161 -1.25 0.39 25.05
C ARG A 161 -1.59 1.83 25.40
N LYS A 162 -1.39 2.73 24.44
CA LYS A 162 -1.67 4.15 24.61
C LYS A 162 -2.12 4.73 23.28
N VAL A 163 -3.07 5.64 23.31
CA VAL A 163 -3.49 6.44 22.17
C VAL A 163 -3.31 7.91 22.54
N GLN A 164 -2.67 8.67 21.65
CA GLN A 164 -2.54 10.10 21.74
C GLN A 164 -3.18 10.72 20.50
N VAL A 165 -3.90 11.80 20.69
CA VAL A 165 -4.46 12.58 19.58
C VAL A 165 -3.45 13.66 19.25
N ASP A 166 -2.85 13.56 18.06
CA ASP A 166 -1.89 14.55 17.59
C ASP A 166 -2.62 15.76 16.99
N ALA A 167 -3.68 15.51 16.21
CA ALA A 167 -4.57 16.55 15.70
C ALA A 167 -5.95 15.99 15.36
N ALA A 168 -6.97 16.83 15.51
CA ALA A 168 -8.31 16.57 15.01
C ALA A 168 -8.65 17.65 13.97
N ASP A 169 -9.04 17.22 12.77
CA ASP A 169 -9.54 18.07 11.69
C ASP A 169 -11.03 17.79 11.48
N ARG A 170 -11.71 18.45 10.53
CA ARG A 170 -13.16 18.34 10.36
C ARG A 170 -13.66 16.90 10.16
N ASP A 171 -12.93 16.11 9.37
CA ASP A 171 -13.35 14.79 8.89
C ASP A 171 -12.35 13.66 9.20
N ARG A 172 -11.23 14.00 9.86
CA ARG A 172 -10.14 13.08 10.15
C ARG A 172 -9.52 13.29 11.52
N LEU A 173 -9.01 12.20 12.08
CA LEU A 173 -8.31 12.16 13.36
C LEU A 173 -6.90 11.62 13.17
N ASN A 174 -5.90 12.47 13.40
CA ASN A 174 -4.49 12.08 13.41
C ASN A 174 -4.13 11.60 14.81
N LEU A 175 -3.69 10.36 14.88
CA LEU A 175 -3.42 9.67 16.12
C LEU A 175 -2.02 9.09 16.11
N ARG A 176 -1.52 8.95 17.32
CA ARG A 176 -0.32 8.20 17.61
C ARG A 176 -0.64 7.10 18.62
N ALA A 177 -0.45 5.86 18.22
CA ALA A 177 -0.74 4.70 19.04
C ALA A 177 0.57 4.01 19.45
N GLN A 178 0.73 3.76 20.75
CA GLN A 178 1.76 2.84 21.22
C GLN A 178 1.16 1.45 21.25
N VAL A 179 1.81 0.50 20.56
CA VAL A 179 1.34 -0.86 20.40
C VAL A 179 2.33 -1.88 20.93
N SER A 180 1.80 -2.98 21.45
CA SER A 180 2.55 -4.19 21.75
C SER A 180 2.60 -5.06 20.50
N GLY A 181 3.76 -5.11 19.84
CA GLY A 181 3.93 -5.87 18.59
C GLY A 181 4.22 -5.00 17.38
N ALA A 182 4.22 -5.65 16.20
CA ALA A 182 4.34 -4.99 14.90
C ALA A 182 3.00 -4.39 14.44
N SER A 183 3.06 -3.49 13.46
CA SER A 183 1.90 -2.83 12.83
C SER A 183 0.88 -3.81 12.26
N ASP A 184 1.30 -4.98 11.74
CA ASP A 184 0.38 -6.01 11.25
C ASP A 184 -0.57 -6.55 12.32
N ALA A 185 -0.09 -6.69 13.57
CA ALA A 185 -0.90 -7.15 14.68
C ALA A 185 -1.95 -6.10 15.08
N LEU A 186 -1.60 -4.81 14.96
CA LEU A 186 -2.55 -3.71 15.11
C LEU A 186 -3.61 -3.75 14.02
N ILE A 187 -3.21 -3.84 12.75
CA ILE A 187 -4.16 -3.87 11.62
C ILE A 187 -5.13 -5.05 11.77
N ALA A 188 -4.62 -6.24 12.08
CA ALA A 188 -5.46 -7.42 12.29
C ALA A 188 -6.45 -7.23 13.44
N SER A 189 -5.99 -6.74 14.60
CA SER A 189 -6.86 -6.53 15.77
C SER A 189 -7.91 -5.43 15.55
N VAL A 190 -7.53 -4.37 14.83
CA VAL A 190 -8.41 -3.24 14.51
C VAL A 190 -9.44 -3.61 13.45
N THR A 191 -9.11 -4.50 12.52
CA THR A 191 -10.04 -4.97 11.48
C THR A 191 -11.03 -6.00 12.06
N ASP A 192 -10.58 -6.87 12.97
CA ASP A 192 -11.43 -7.88 13.62
C ASP A 192 -12.60 -7.27 14.40
N GLY A 193 -12.38 -6.14 15.09
CA GLY A 193 -13.42 -5.49 15.87
C GLY A 193 -14.49 -4.75 15.06
N GLY A 194 -14.35 -4.65 13.73
CA GLY A 194 -15.41 -4.19 12.81
C GLY A 194 -15.83 -2.71 12.91
N VAL A 195 -15.19 -1.92 13.79
CA VAL A 195 -15.46 -0.47 13.91
C VAL A 195 -14.65 0.33 12.90
N LEU A 196 -13.41 -0.10 12.63
CA LEU A 196 -12.51 0.55 11.69
C LEU A 196 -12.19 -0.42 10.55
N THR A 197 -12.18 0.08 9.33
CA THR A 197 -11.71 -0.67 8.16
C THR A 197 -10.36 -0.16 7.76
N TRP A 198 -9.40 -1.07 7.61
CA TRP A 198 -8.10 -0.74 7.06
C TRP A 198 -8.23 -0.34 5.59
N VAL A 199 -7.65 0.81 5.24
CA VAL A 199 -7.66 1.35 3.87
C VAL A 199 -6.32 1.06 3.20
N THR A 200 -5.24 1.61 3.74
CA THR A 200 -3.89 1.48 3.19
C THR A 200 -2.82 1.85 4.24
N VAL A 201 -1.57 1.71 3.83
CA VAL A 201 -0.42 2.33 4.48
C VAL A 201 0.13 3.37 3.51
N ASP A 202 0.29 4.62 3.97
CA ASP A 202 0.85 5.73 3.18
C ASP A 202 2.37 5.53 3.00
N GLY A 203 2.98 6.24 2.05
CA GLY A 203 4.41 6.13 1.73
C GLY A 203 5.35 6.55 2.88
N ASP A 204 4.82 7.26 3.88
CA ASP A 204 5.51 7.64 5.11
C ASP A 204 5.35 6.61 6.26
N GLY A 205 4.67 5.49 6.00
CA GLY A 205 4.42 4.43 6.98
C GLY A 205 3.21 4.68 7.90
N ARG A 206 2.40 5.71 7.64
CA ARG A 206 1.18 6.01 8.38
C ARG A 206 0.05 5.06 8.00
N LEU A 207 -0.66 4.54 9.00
CA LEU A 207 -1.79 3.63 8.79
C LEU A 207 -3.08 4.42 8.57
N GLU A 208 -3.79 4.14 7.49
CA GLU A 208 -5.06 4.79 7.18
C GLU A 208 -6.24 3.85 7.45
N PHE A 209 -7.21 4.36 8.20
CA PHE A 209 -8.43 3.64 8.57
C PHE A 209 -9.67 4.49 8.27
N GLU A 210 -10.78 3.82 7.94
CA GLU A 210 -12.08 4.45 7.78
C GLU A 210 -13.05 3.96 8.87
N LEU A 211 -13.77 4.89 9.49
CA LEU A 211 -14.81 4.56 10.46
C LEU A 211 -16.04 3.97 9.76
N GLN A 212 -16.40 2.74 10.16
CA GLN A 212 -17.65 2.11 9.74
C GLN A 212 -18.83 2.80 10.43
N GLN A 213 -19.76 3.31 9.63
CA GLN A 213 -20.97 4.01 10.10
C GLN A 213 -21.94 3.01 10.74
#